data_AF-A0A6N4AQF1-F1
#
_entry.id   AF-A0A6N4AQF1-F1
#
_cell.length_a   1.000
_cell.length_b   1.000
_cell.length_c   1.000
_cell.angle_alpha   90.00
_cell.angle_beta   90.00
_cell.angle_gamma   90.00
#
_symmetry.space_group_name_H-M   'P 1'
#
loop_
_entity.id
_entity.type
_entity.pdbx_description
1 polymer ?
#
loop_
_entity_poly.entity_id
_entity_poly.type
_entity_poly.pdbx_seq_one_letter_code
_entity_poly.pdbx_strand_id
1 'polypeptide(L)' 'MKLNYDCARSVLLTVEKSKTIDEELNLNPLTVETIFEQLPKYEDNEILYTIENLKEVGYINATVSFAA' A
#
# COMPACT_ATOMS: atom_id res chain seq x y z
N MET A 1 -8.19 2.66 14.46
CA MET A 1 -6.89 3.19 14.94
C MET A 1 -6.78 4.66 14.56
N LYS A 2 -5.89 5.47 15.15
CA LYS A 2 -5.61 6.80 14.61
C LYS A 2 -4.66 6.65 13.41
N LEU A 3 -4.89 7.37 12.32
CA LEU A 3 -4.01 7.33 11.16
C LEU A 3 -2.62 7.86 11.53
N ASN A 4 -1.58 7.07 11.24
CA ASN A 4 -0.20 7.50 11.36
C ASN A 4 0.25 8.12 10.03
N TYR A 5 0.55 9.42 10.05
CA TYR A 5 0.93 10.15 8.83
C TYR A 5 2.28 9.70 8.26
N ASP A 6 3.19 9.20 9.09
CA ASP A 6 4.47 8.64 8.62
C ASP A 6 4.23 7.33 7.87
N CYS A 7 3.33 6.48 8.40
CA CYS A 7 2.91 5.25 7.71
C CYS A 7 2.22 5.57 6.38
N ALA A 8 1.29 6.52 6.37
CA ALA A 8 0.61 6.97 5.14
C ALA A 8 1.59 7.47 4.07
N ARG A 9 2.56 8.31 4.47
CA ARG A 9 3.60 8.79 3.57
C ARG A 9 4.46 7.63 3.05
N SER A 10 4.87 6.71 3.92
CA SER A 10 5.67 5.53 3.55
C SER A 10 4.92 4.64 2.55
N VAL A 11 3.65 4.35 2.78
CA VAL A 11 2.80 3.57 1.86
C VAL A 11 2.70 4.25 0.50
N LEU A 12 2.41 5.55 0.46
CA LEU A 12 2.33 6.30 -0.81
C LEU A 12 3.64 6.26 -1.61
N LEU A 13 4.77 6.46 -0.94
CA LEU A 13 6.10 6.39 -1.58
C LEU A 13 6.43 4.97 -2.06
N THR A 14 6.03 3.94 -1.30
CA THR A 14 6.19 2.55 -1.73
C THR A 14 5.35 2.27 -2.97
N VAL A 15 4.07 2.67 -2.99
CA VAL A 15 3.21 2.54 -4.16
C VAL A 15 3.78 3.26 -5.38
N GLU A 16 4.27 4.49 -5.21
CA GLU A 16 4.89 5.28 -6.29
C GLU A 16 6.12 4.58 -6.88
N LYS A 17 7.03 4.10 -6.04
CA LYS A 17 8.24 3.39 -6.48
C LYS A 17 7.95 2.05 -7.16
N SER A 18 6.86 1.40 -6.75
CA SER A 18 6.48 0.07 -7.25
C SER A 18 5.77 0.12 -8.60
N LYS A 19 5.16 1.26 -8.93
CA LYS A 19 4.51 1.49 -10.22
C LYS A 19 5.53 1.74 -11.32
N THR A 20 6.23 0.68 -11.69
CA THR A 20 6.97 0.63 -12.95
C THR A 20 6.06 0.07 -14.03
N ILE A 21 6.08 0.71 -15.20
CA ILE A 21 5.54 0.15 -16.43
C ILE A 21 6.66 -0.71 -16.99
N ASP A 22 6.41 -2.01 -17.15
CA ASP A 22 7.40 -2.91 -17.72
C ASP A 22 7.55 -2.72 -19.25
N GLU A 23 8.46 -3.48 -19.86
CA GLU A 23 8.73 -3.41 -21.31
C GLU A 23 7.50 -3.79 -22.16
N GLU A 24 6.52 -4.48 -21.57
CA GLU A 24 5.28 -4.93 -22.19
C GLU A 24 4.10 -3.97 -21.93
N LEU A 25 4.37 -2.81 -21.32
CA LEU A 25 3.39 -1.80 -20.92
C LEU A 25 2.40 -2.25 -19.82
N ASN A 26 2.75 -3.28 -19.05
CA ASN A 26 1.97 -3.72 -17.91
C ASN A 26 2.37 -2.95 -16.64
N LEU A 27 1.38 -2.66 -15.80
CA LEU A 27 1.61 -2.22 -14.43
C LEU A 27 1.88 -3.45 -13.57
N ASN A 28 3.07 -3.52 -12.98
CA ASN A 28 3.36 -4.57 -12.01
C ASN A 28 2.43 -4.42 -10.79
N PRO A 29 1.61 -5.46 -10.47
CA PRO A 29 0.74 -5.40 -9.32
C PRO A 29 1.58 -5.41 -8.04
N LEU A 30 1.31 -4.47 -7.13
CA LEU A 30 1.90 -4.45 -5.81
C LEU A 30 1.00 -5.23 -4.85
N THR A 31 1.53 -6.27 -4.22
CA THR A 31 0.80 -7.02 -3.18
C THR A 31 1.05 -6.41 -1.81
N VAL A 32 0.18 -6.72 -0.86
CA VAL A 32 0.29 -6.18 0.50
C VAL A 32 1.49 -6.78 1.23
N GLU A 33 1.82 -8.04 0.96
CA GLU A 33 2.99 -8.73 1.52
C GLU A 33 4.29 -8.02 1.15
N THR A 34 4.41 -7.57 -0.11
CA THR A 34 5.55 -6.76 -0.55
C THR A 34 5.64 -5.42 0.19
N ILE A 35 4.50 -4.82 0.56
CA ILE A 35 4.50 -3.58 1.35
C ILE A 35 4.97 -3.86 2.78
N PHE A 36 4.57 -4.97 3.40
CA PHE A 36 5.03 -5.37 4.72
C PHE A 36 6.55 -5.55 4.76
N GLU A 37 7.10 -6.28 3.78
CA GLU A 37 8.54 -6.50 3.65
C GLU A 37 9.32 -5.19 3.46
N GLN A 38 8.78 -4.23 2.72
CA GLN A 38 9.43 -2.94 2.46
C GLN A 38 9.30 -1.95 3.62
N LEU A 39 8.32 -2.14 4.49
CA LEU A 39 8.01 -1.22 5.59
C LEU A 39 8.04 -1.89 6.97
N PRO A 40 9.12 -2.61 7.35
CA PRO A 40 9.19 -3.42 8.58
C PRO A 40 9.19 -2.61 9.88
N LYS A 41 9.17 -1.26 9.77
CA LYS A 41 9.04 -0.34 10.90
C LYS A 41 7.61 -0.28 11.46
N TYR A 42 6.61 -0.56 10.62
CA TYR A 42 5.19 -0.49 11.00
C TYR A 42 4.63 -1.90 11.18
N GLU A 43 3.64 -2.03 12.04
CA GLU A 43 2.90 -3.27 12.19
C GLU A 43 2.02 -3.52 10.96
N ASP A 44 1.83 -4.79 10.58
CA ASP A 44 1.01 -5.16 9.41
C ASP A 44 -0.41 -4.58 9.48
N ASN A 45 -1.01 -4.56 10.68
CA ASN A 45 -2.34 -3.99 10.89
C ASN A 45 -2.38 -2.46 10.72
N GLU A 46 -1.29 -1.76 11.01
CA GLU A 46 -1.15 -0.32 10.81
C GLU A 46 -1.03 0.01 9.32
N ILE A 47 -0.28 -0.82 8.58
CA ILE A 47 -0.16 -0.73 7.11
C ILE A 47 -1.52 -0.99 6.47
N LEU A 48 -2.22 -2.07 6.86
CA LEU A 48 -3.56 -2.40 6.35
C LEU A 48 -4.58 -1.29 6.63
N TYR A 49 -4.61 -0.78 7.87
CA TYR A 49 -5.48 0.33 8.23
C TYR A 49 -5.22 1.57 7.37
N THR A 50 -3.93 1.88 7.13
CA THR A 50 -3.51 2.99 6.29
C THR A 50 -3.94 2.81 4.83
N ILE A 51 -3.78 1.61 4.26
CA ILE A 51 -4.21 1.28 2.90
C ILE A 51 -5.72 1.45 2.74
N GLU A 52 -6.53 0.95 3.69
CA GLU A 52 -7.98 1.13 3.66
C GLU A 52 -8.38 2.61 3.67
N ASN A 53 -7.76 3.42 4.53
CA ASN A 53 -8.05 4.85 4.60
C ASN A 53 -7.67 5.56 3.28
N LEU A 54 -6.48 5.31 2.74
CA LEU A 54 -6.00 5.92 1.49
C LEU A 54 -6.86 5.51 0.28
N LYS A 55 -7.36 4.28 0.27
CA LYS A 55 -8.32 3.77 -0.72
C LYS A 55 -9.67 4.48 -0.57
N GLU A 56 -10.21 4.58 0.64
CA GLU A 56 -11.49 5.23 0.93
C GLU A 56 -11.52 6.70 0.47
N VAL A 57 -10.42 7.42 0.67
CA VAL A 57 -10.28 8.83 0.24
C VAL A 57 -9.74 9.00 -1.19
N GLY A 58 -9.56 7.92 -1.94
CA GLY A 58 -9.21 7.96 -3.37
C GLY A 58 -7.76 8.33 -3.70
N TYR A 59 -6.84 8.23 -2.75
CA TYR A 59 -5.42 8.50 -2.99
C TYR A 59 -4.70 7.34 -3.69
N ILE A 60 -5.18 6.11 -3.49
CA ILE A 60 -4.66 4.93 -4.16
C ILE A 60 -5.80 4.12 -4.77
N ASN A 61 -5.52 3.48 -5.91
CA ASN A 61 -6.39 2.45 -6.47
C ASN A 61 -5.92 1.10 -5.93
N ALA A 62 -6.73 0.45 -5.11
CA ALA A 62 -6.40 -0.82 -4.47
C ALA A 62 -7.65 -1.70 -4.31
N THR A 63 -7.45 -3.00 -4.48
CA THR A 63 -8.42 -4.03 -4.09
C THR A 63 -7.91 -4.70 -2.83
N VAL A 64 -8.72 -4.71 -1.78
CA VAL A 64 -8.40 -5.38 -0.52
C VAL A 64 -9.49 -6.40 -0.25
N SER A 65 -9.07 -7.65 -0.03
CA SER A 65 -9.95 -8.78 0.27
C SER A 65 -9.45 -9.48 1.53
N PHE A 66 -10.34 -9.69 2.49
CA PHE A 66 -10.06 -10.44 3.71
C PHE A 66 -10.51 -11.88 3.53
N ALA A 67 -9.79 -12.82 4.15
CA ALA A 67 -10.27 -14.20 4.24
C ALA A 67 -11.60 -14.22 5.00
N ALA A 68 -12.57 -14.99 4.50
CA ALA A 68 -13.88 -15.20 5.10
C ALA A 68 -13.82 -16.16 6.30
#